data_AF-A0A0P9TF32-F1
#
_entry.id   AF-A0A0P9TF32-F1
#
_cell.length_a   1.000
_cell.length_b   1.000
_cell.length_c   1.000
_cell.angle_alpha   90.00
_cell.angle_beta   90.00
_cell.angle_gamma   90.00
#
_symmetry.space_group_name_H-M   'P 1'
#
loop_
_entity.id
_entity.type
_entity.pdbx_description
1 polymer ?
#
loop_
_entity_poly.entity_id
_entity_poly.type
_entity_poly.pdbx_seq_one_letter_code
_entity_poly.pdbx_strand_id
1 'polypeptide(L)'
;MYMCWRRCRSRWFTPDTSAVRSAVEAQLLDLHNREGGLGETLLLTHIAEAISRATGETDHVLISPVANVTAAANQLLTFGGIQWSS
;
A
#
# COMPACT_ATOMS: atom_id res chain seq x y z
N MET A 1 18.96 8.59 0.33
CA MET A 1 18.03 9.12 -0.69
C MET A 1 16.72 8.33 -0.54
N TYR A 2 15.65 8.95 -0.04
CA TYR A 2 14.41 8.22 0.28
C TYR A 2 13.59 8.00 -1.01
N MET A 3 13.22 6.76 -1.31
CA MET A 3 12.27 6.48 -2.39
C MET A 3 10.86 6.58 -1.82
N CYS A 4 10.18 7.66 -2.17
CA CYS A 4 8.77 7.82 -1.87
C CYS A 4 7.98 6.77 -2.65
N TRP A 5 7.24 5.91 -1.94
CA TRP A 5 6.21 5.04 -2.52
C TRP A 5 5.19 5.97 -3.17
N ARG A 6 5.34 6.24 -4.47
CA ARG A 6 4.59 7.28 -5.17
C ARG A 6 3.13 6.85 -5.27
N ARG A 7 2.35 7.25 -4.25
CA ARG A 7 0.89 7.19 -4.11
C ARG A 7 0.29 5.85 -4.53
N CYS A 8 -0.03 5.01 -3.54
CA CYS A 8 -0.92 3.88 -3.79
C CYS A 8 -2.20 4.41 -4.41
N ARG A 9 -2.53 3.95 -5.63
CA ARG A 9 -3.81 4.30 -6.24
C ARG A 9 -4.67 3.07 -6.23
N SER A 10 -5.76 3.12 -5.49
CA SER A 10 -6.81 2.10 -5.52
C SER A 10 -8.03 2.70 -6.23
N ARG A 11 -8.58 1.99 -7.22
CA ARG A 11 -9.67 2.49 -8.05
C ARG A 11 -11.03 2.34 -7.40
N TRP A 12 -11.22 1.24 -6.71
CA TRP A 12 -12.50 0.81 -6.17
C TRP A 12 -12.18 -0.05 -4.97
N PHE A 13 -12.87 0.16 -3.86
CA PHE A 13 -13.04 -0.87 -2.87
C PHE A 13 -14.48 -0.81 -2.34
N THR A 14 -15.07 -1.96 -2.02
CA THR A 14 -16.49 -2.04 -1.65
C THR A 14 -16.65 -2.55 -0.23
N PRO A 15 -17.44 -1.87 0.64
CA PRO A 15 -18.06 -0.54 0.50
C PRO A 15 -17.10 0.64 0.74
N ASP A 16 -17.18 1.68 -0.09
CA ASP A 16 -16.34 2.90 0.05
C ASP A 16 -16.78 3.82 1.20
N THR A 17 -16.33 3.49 2.42
CA THR A 17 -16.60 4.27 3.64
C THR A 17 -15.30 4.78 4.26
N SER A 18 -15.38 5.87 5.03
CA SER A 18 -14.22 6.41 5.75
C SER A 18 -13.60 5.41 6.72
N ALA A 19 -14.41 4.56 7.35
CA ALA A 19 -13.95 3.51 8.26
C ALA A 19 -13.08 2.48 7.52
N VAL A 20 -13.52 2.00 6.36
CA VAL A 20 -12.76 1.03 5.57
C VAL A 20 -11.51 1.68 4.96
N ARG A 21 -11.57 2.94 4.50
CA ARG A 21 -10.37 3.68 4.06
C ARG A 21 -9.31 3.75 5.16
N SER A 22 -9.72 4.05 6.39
CA SER A 22 -8.84 4.11 7.55
C SER A 22 -8.27 2.72 7.89
N ALA A 23 -9.08 1.66 7.79
CA ALA A 23 -8.62 0.28 7.99
C ALA A 23 -7.57 -0.14 6.94
N VAL A 24 -7.79 0.19 5.67
CA VAL A 24 -6.83 -0.06 4.58
C VAL A 24 -5.52 0.70 4.81
N GLU A 25 -5.59 1.97 5.19
CA GLU A 25 -4.41 2.77 5.51
C GLU A 25 -3.61 2.17 6.67
N ALA A 26 -4.28 1.72 7.73
CA ALA A 26 -3.64 1.07 8.86
C ALA A 26 -2.92 -0.23 8.46
N GLN A 27 -3.54 -1.08 7.63
CA GLN A 27 -2.92 -2.31 7.15
C GLN A 27 -1.70 -2.04 6.26
N LEU A 28 -1.76 -1.03 5.38
CA LEU A 28 -0.63 -0.69 4.52
C LEU A 28 0.54 -0.05 5.29
N LEU A 29 0.26 0.76 6.31
CA LEU A 29 1.28 1.29 7.22
C LEU A 29 1.96 0.16 8.01
N ASP A 30 1.17 -0.79 8.50
CA ASP A 30 1.69 -1.96 9.21
C ASP A 30 2.56 -2.84 8.30
N LEU A 31 2.12 -3.14 7.07
CA LEU A 31 2.94 -3.82 6.07
C LEU A 31 4.26 -3.09 5.83
N HIS A 32 4.20 -1.77 5.63
CA HIS A 32 5.38 -0.95 5.40
C HIS A 32 6.37 -1.00 6.57
N ASN A 33 5.88 -0.99 7.82
CA ASN A 33 6.75 -1.09 8.99
C ASN A 33 7.42 -2.46 9.12
N ARG A 34 6.79 -3.54 8.61
CA ARG A 34 7.36 -4.89 8.64
C ARG A 34 8.34 -5.16 7.51
N GLU A 35 8.04 -4.66 6.30
CA GLU A 35 8.74 -5.05 5.07
C GLU A 35 9.46 -3.89 4.35
N GLY A 36 9.23 -2.65 4.76
CA GLY A 36 9.80 -1.43 4.14
C GLY A 36 11.24 -1.12 4.56
N GLY A 37 12.05 -2.12 4.87
CA GLY A 37 13.42 -1.97 5.34
C GLY A 37 14.39 -1.35 4.31
N LEU A 38 15.64 -1.11 4.74
CA LEU A 38 16.68 -0.50 3.91
C LEU A 38 17.11 -1.47 2.79
N GLY A 39 16.99 -1.03 1.53
CA GLY A 39 17.29 -1.87 0.36
C GLY A 39 16.32 -3.01 0.10
N GLU A 40 15.19 -3.05 0.82
CA GLU A 40 14.21 -4.12 0.70
C GLU A 40 13.27 -3.93 -0.50
N THR A 41 12.57 -5.00 -0.84
CA THR A 41 11.52 -5.01 -1.86
C THR A 41 10.16 -5.26 -1.23
N LEU A 42 9.23 -4.32 -1.44
CA LEU A 42 7.82 -4.49 -1.13
C LEU A 42 7.14 -5.22 -2.29
N LEU A 43 6.65 -6.44 -2.01
CA LEU A 43 6.01 -7.28 -3.02
C LEU A 43 4.59 -6.80 -3.33
N LEU A 44 4.24 -6.76 -4.62
CA LEU A 44 2.91 -6.36 -5.09
C LEU A 44 1.80 -7.22 -4.48
N THR A 45 2.05 -8.53 -4.39
CA THR A 45 1.11 -9.49 -3.81
C THR A 45 0.87 -9.23 -2.33
N HIS A 46 1.90 -8.85 -1.57
CA HIS A 46 1.75 -8.51 -0.14
C HIS A 46 1.00 -7.20 0.05
N ILE A 47 1.21 -6.22 -0.84
CA ILE A 47 0.45 -4.96 -0.84
C ILE A 47 -1.04 -5.25 -1.07
N ALA A 48 -1.38 -6.05 -2.08
CA ALA A 48 -2.77 -6.43 -2.36
C ALA A 48 -3.39 -7.22 -1.19
N GLU A 49 -2.62 -8.14 -0.60
CA GLU A 49 -3.04 -8.95 0.54
C GLU A 49 -3.33 -8.10 1.79
N ALA A 50 -2.49 -7.09 2.07
CA ALA A 50 -2.72 -6.14 3.16
C ALA A 50 -4.01 -5.32 2.96
N ILE A 51 -4.34 -4.93 1.72
CA ILE A 51 -5.61 -4.25 1.41
C ILE A 51 -6.79 -5.20 1.68
N SER A 52 -6.72 -6.45 1.22
CA SER A 52 -7.76 -7.45 1.45
C SER A 52 -7.93 -7.87 2.92
N ARG A 53 -6.96 -7.61 3.78
CA ARG A 53 -7.08 -7.82 5.24
C ARG A 53 -7.80 -6.68 5.96
N ALA A 54 -8.06 -5.56 5.30
CA ALA A 54 -8.70 -4.41 5.93
C ALA A 54 -10.13 -4.75 6.37
N THR A 55 -10.49 -4.37 7.60
CA THR A 55 -11.83 -4.65 8.12
C THR A 55 -12.89 -3.94 7.29
N GLY A 56 -13.85 -4.72 6.79
CA GLY A 56 -14.94 -4.23 5.97
C GLY A 56 -14.57 -4.01 4.50
N GLU A 57 -13.35 -4.36 4.07
CA GLU A 57 -13.04 -4.49 2.64
C GLU A 57 -13.58 -5.83 2.12
N THR A 58 -14.11 -5.83 0.90
CA THR A 58 -14.62 -7.04 0.23
C THR A 58 -13.93 -7.30 -1.11
N ASP A 59 -13.64 -6.24 -1.85
CA ASP A 59 -12.98 -6.30 -3.14
C ASP A 59 -12.24 -4.98 -3.35
N HIS A 60 -11.12 -5.01 -4.06
CA HIS A 60 -10.37 -3.82 -4.42
C HIS A 60 -9.69 -3.92 -5.79
N VAL A 61 -9.41 -2.76 -6.37
CA VAL A 61 -8.56 -2.66 -7.57
C VAL A 61 -7.34 -1.81 -7.25
N LEU A 62 -6.16 -2.44 -7.26
CA LEU A 62 -4.88 -1.76 -7.11
C LEU A 62 -4.38 -1.26 -8.49
N ILE A 63 -4.38 0.05 -8.69
CA ILE A 63 -3.87 0.73 -9.90
C ILE A 63 -2.36 0.94 -9.84
N SER A 64 -1.85 1.29 -8.65
CA SER A 64 -0.44 1.56 -8.45
C SER A 64 -0.08 1.19 -7.01
N PRO A 65 1.05 0.51 -6.77
CA PRO A 65 2.03 0.05 -7.77
C PRO A 65 1.50 -1.10 -8.65
N VAL A 66 2.03 -1.25 -9.87
CA VAL A 66 1.68 -2.36 -10.81
C VAL A 66 2.70 -3.50 -10.82
N ALA A 67 3.75 -3.37 -10.00
CA ALA A 67 4.85 -4.31 -9.84
C ALA A 67 5.43 -4.17 -8.43
N ASN A 68 6.33 -5.08 -8.06
CA ASN A 68 7.09 -4.97 -6.81
C ASN A 68 7.84 -3.64 -6.75
N VAL A 69 7.92 -3.06 -5.56
CA VAL A 69 8.66 -1.81 -5.33
C VAL A 69 9.97 -2.14 -4.63
N THR A 70 11.07 -2.01 -5.37
CA THR A 70 12.42 -2.31 -4.88
C THR A 70 13.17 -1.02 -4.55
N ALA A 71 13.72 -0.93 -3.34
CA ALA A 71 14.70 0.09 -2.98
C ALA A 71 16.13 -0.36 -3.36
N ALA A 72 17.00 0.60 -3.71
CA ALA A 72 18.44 0.32 -3.77
C ALA A 72 19.03 0.17 -2.35
N ALA A 73 20.22 -0.44 -2.23
CA ALA A 73 20.84 -0.80 -0.94
C ALA A 73 21.00 0.35 0.07
N ASN A 74 21.01 1.61 -0.37
CA ASN A 74 21.11 2.81 0.47
C ASN A 74 19.84 3.68 0.43
N GLN A 75 18.72 3.08 0.02
CA GLN A 75 17.42 3.71 -0.04
C GLN A 75 16.48 3.03 0.93
N LEU A 76 15.61 3.85 1.53
CA LEU A 76 14.51 3.40 2.34
C LEU A 76 13.24 3.78 1.60
N LEU A 77 12.32 2.82 1.47
CA LEU A 77 10.97 3.12 0.99
C LEU A 77 10.26 3.94 2.06
N THR A 78 9.48 4.93 1.65
CA THR A 78 8.67 5.70 2.58
C THR A 78 7.21 5.67 2.15
N PHE A 79 6.30 5.42 3.10
CA PHE A 79 4.86 5.48 2.85
C PHE A 79 4.42 6.90 2.49
N GLY A 80 4.01 7.10 1.23
CA GLY A 80 3.61 8.40 0.68
C GLY A 80 2.11 8.71 0.77
N GLY A 81 1.34 7.89 1.48
CA GLY A 81 -0.12 7.96 1.54
C GLY A 81 -0.84 7.26 0.39
N ILE A 82 -2.17 7.29 0.46
CA ILE A 82 -3.07 6.64 -0.50
C ILE A 82 -3.83 7.73 -1.28
N GLN A 83 -3.88 7.56 -2.59
CA GLN A 83 -4.74 8.33 -3.47
C GLN A 83 -5.93 7.46 -3.87
N TRP A 84 -7.10 7.81 -3.35
CA TRP A 84 -8.37 7.19 -3.71
C TRP A 84 -8.82 7.70 -5.07
N SER A 85 -9.18 6.80 -5.97
CA SER A 85 -9.80 7.19 -7.24
C SER A 85 -11.31 7.24 -7.02
N SER A 86 -11.94 8.35 -7.40
CA SER A 86 -13.40 8.53 -7.43
C SER A 86 -14.04 7.83 -8.61
#